data_AF-A0AAW6E8M5-F1
#
_entry.id   AF-A0AAW6E8M5-F1
#
_cell.length_a   1.000
_cell.length_b   1.000
_cell.length_c   1.000
_cell.angle_alpha   90.00
_cell.angle_beta   90.00
_cell.angle_gamma   90.00
#
_symmetry.space_group_name_H-M   'P 1'
#
loop_
_entity.id
_entity.type
_entity.pdbx_description
1 polymer ?
#
loop_
_entity_poly.entity_id
_entity_poly.type
_entity_poly.pdbx_seq_one_letter_code
_entity_poly.pdbx_strand_id
1 'polypeptide(L)'
;MKNGMKKTAAVVMAAMLMGTGAVVPAAENMGIFSQTAIVAEAASVGKVTGLKSKTLSNSEIQLNWSKVKGASGYTVYMRKNGKYNKLGDCKGTSYTVKKLPNATRENFKVRAYKTVKGKKVYGKYSANWNTATNPQACKGLKVSSVGTDSVKLSWTKIGCTNYRIYQNIKGEWKEIGKTTGTSYTVKKLAPATKYQFKIRACKQDDKKTSNNHYGKYSGVVTAITKKSDKITQADIDAMKAELTAYSREKAEYIKEHYTEFWKYGTDFNTIEEYFELKEKSVTPENAGYDAVYVIPYTQDNLDETIQLYKRKIDYLYEKEGDVYYVVYIENCPNGHRVNSNPCWATYFLY
;
A
#
# COMPACT_ATOMS: atom_id res chain seq x y z
N MET A 1 5.25 -47.93 25.08
CA MET A 1 4.29 -48.34 26.14
C MET A 1 4.72 -47.69 27.45
N LYS A 2 3.93 -46.71 27.93
CA LYS A 2 3.12 -46.73 29.17
C LYS A 2 3.87 -46.58 30.50
N ASN A 3 3.57 -45.45 31.16
CA ASN A 3 3.26 -45.21 32.58
C ASN A 3 4.30 -45.52 33.69
N GLY A 4 4.40 -44.78 34.80
CA GLY A 4 3.61 -43.63 35.24
C GLY A 4 4.06 -43.05 36.59
N MET A 5 3.62 -41.81 36.82
CA MET A 5 3.23 -41.15 38.08
C MET A 5 3.96 -41.48 39.39
N LYS A 6 4.82 -40.56 39.84
CA LYS A 6 5.16 -40.37 41.26
C LYS A 6 4.05 -39.58 41.96
N LYS A 7 3.36 -40.22 42.90
CA LYS A 7 2.62 -39.54 43.99
C LYS A 7 3.53 -39.58 45.22
N THR A 8 3.85 -38.43 45.78
CA THR A 8 4.47 -38.34 47.11
C THR A 8 3.45 -37.71 48.04
N ALA A 9 3.00 -38.52 48.99
CA ALA A 9 2.15 -38.12 50.11
C ALA A 9 2.97 -37.35 51.14
N ALA A 10 2.34 -36.42 51.85
CA ALA A 10 2.83 -35.91 53.13
C ALA A 10 1.66 -35.90 54.12
N VAL A 11 1.86 -36.68 55.18
CA VAL A 11 1.00 -36.89 56.36
C VAL A 11 1.43 -35.90 57.44
N VAL A 12 0.48 -35.36 58.22
CA VAL A 12 0.75 -34.86 59.58
C VAL A 12 -0.35 -35.36 60.51
N MET A 13 0.08 -36.03 61.59
CA MET A 13 -0.73 -36.76 62.57
C MET A 13 -1.52 -35.83 63.52
N ALA A 14 -2.73 -36.25 63.87
CA ALA A 14 -3.51 -35.73 64.99
C ALA A 14 -3.26 -36.61 66.22
N ALA A 15 -2.80 -36.01 67.34
CA ALA A 15 -2.76 -36.67 68.63
C ALA A 15 -4.14 -36.56 69.29
N MET A 16 -4.79 -37.70 69.52
CA MET A 16 -5.98 -37.84 70.36
C MET A 16 -5.55 -37.87 71.83
N LEU A 17 -6.15 -37.01 72.66
CA LEU A 17 -6.24 -37.21 74.11
C LEU A 17 -7.69 -37.64 74.41
N MET A 18 -7.85 -38.89 74.83
CA MET A 18 -9.10 -39.38 75.41
C MET A 18 -9.17 -38.95 76.88
N GLY A 19 -10.25 -38.28 77.24
CA GLY A 19 -10.67 -38.04 78.61
C GLY A 19 -12.17 -38.30 78.70
N THR A 20 -12.54 -39.28 79.50
CA THR A 20 -13.89 -39.81 79.72
C THR A 20 -14.83 -38.78 80.37
N GLY A 21 -16.09 -38.70 79.91
CA GLY A 21 -17.21 -38.26 80.76
C GLY A 21 -18.18 -37.24 80.13
N ALA A 22 -19.42 -37.70 79.94
CA ALA A 22 -20.68 -36.96 79.94
C ALA A 22 -21.03 -35.96 78.80
N VAL A 23 -22.06 -36.37 78.06
CA VAL A 23 -23.15 -35.64 77.38
C VAL A 23 -23.04 -34.10 77.22
N VAL A 24 -23.04 -33.71 75.95
CA VAL A 24 -23.21 -32.37 75.34
C VAL A 24 -24.29 -31.47 75.96
N PRO A 25 -24.05 -30.16 76.10
CA PRO A 25 -25.01 -29.16 75.69
C PRO A 25 -24.83 -28.86 74.19
N ALA A 26 -25.96 -28.64 73.52
CA ALA A 26 -26.02 -28.22 72.13
C ALA A 26 -25.20 -26.94 71.90
N ALA A 27 -24.00 -27.08 71.35
CA ALA A 27 -23.35 -25.99 70.66
C ALA A 27 -23.89 -25.99 69.23
N GLU A 28 -24.72 -25.00 68.91
CA GLU A 28 -24.95 -24.55 67.54
C GLU A 28 -23.59 -24.24 66.91
N ASN A 29 -22.96 -25.23 66.29
CA ASN A 29 -21.64 -25.06 65.69
C ASN A 29 -21.81 -24.41 64.33
N MET A 30 -21.98 -23.08 64.36
CA MET A 30 -21.81 -22.19 63.22
C MET A 30 -20.46 -22.46 62.54
N GLY A 31 -20.50 -23.30 61.51
CA GLY A 31 -19.77 -23.08 60.27
C GLY A 31 -18.26 -22.89 60.37
N ILE A 32 -17.53 -23.76 61.07
CA ILE A 32 -16.08 -23.91 60.86
C ILE A 32 -15.85 -24.67 59.55
N PHE A 33 -15.89 -23.97 58.42
CA PHE A 33 -15.17 -24.44 57.25
C PHE A 33 -13.74 -23.99 57.45
N SER A 34 -12.85 -24.94 57.72
CA SER A 34 -11.43 -24.67 57.85
C SER A 34 -10.91 -23.96 56.59
N GLN A 35 -9.89 -23.11 56.76
CA GLN A 35 -9.18 -22.45 55.65
C GLN A 35 -8.83 -23.46 54.51
N THR A 36 -8.59 -24.72 54.88
CA THR A 36 -8.33 -25.86 53.98
C THR A 36 -9.47 -26.14 52.99
N ALA A 37 -10.74 -26.10 53.41
CA ALA A 37 -11.89 -26.34 52.52
C ALA A 37 -12.10 -25.21 51.52
N ILE A 38 -11.89 -23.95 51.95
CA ILE A 38 -11.97 -22.78 51.07
C ILE A 38 -10.84 -22.80 50.03
N VAL A 39 -9.63 -23.24 50.42
CA VAL A 39 -8.48 -23.37 49.51
C VAL A 39 -8.66 -24.54 48.52
N ALA A 40 -9.24 -25.67 48.95
CA ALA A 40 -9.58 -26.80 48.07
C ALA A 40 -10.64 -26.40 47.03
N GLU A 41 -11.65 -25.62 47.43
CA GLU A 41 -12.66 -25.09 46.51
C GLU A 41 -12.08 -24.03 45.56
N ALA A 42 -11.12 -23.21 46.00
CA ALA A 42 -10.34 -22.30 45.15
C ALA A 42 -9.59 -23.04 44.04
N ALA A 43 -8.92 -24.13 44.44
CA ALA A 43 -8.15 -24.99 43.57
C ALA A 43 -9.05 -25.77 42.58
N SER A 44 -10.36 -25.88 42.86
CA SER A 44 -11.33 -26.52 41.97
C SER A 44 -11.65 -25.71 40.69
N VAL A 45 -11.44 -24.38 40.70
CA VAL A 45 -11.74 -23.54 39.54
C VAL A 45 -10.51 -23.42 38.64
N GLY A 46 -10.60 -24.03 37.46
CA GLY A 46 -9.50 -24.11 36.50
C GLY A 46 -8.95 -22.76 36.03
N LYS A 47 -7.71 -22.79 35.51
CA LYS A 47 -7.09 -21.63 34.86
C LYS A 47 -7.84 -21.28 33.57
N VAL A 48 -8.06 -19.98 33.33
CA VAL A 48 -8.63 -19.49 32.07
C VAL A 48 -7.67 -19.75 30.91
N THR A 49 -8.18 -20.37 29.84
CA THR A 49 -7.46 -20.66 28.58
C THR A 49 -8.21 -20.05 27.39
N GLY A 50 -7.57 -20.05 26.21
CA GLY A 50 -8.19 -19.53 24.98
C GLY A 50 -8.47 -18.03 24.98
N LEU A 51 -7.78 -17.26 25.84
CA LEU A 51 -7.91 -15.80 25.87
C LEU A 51 -7.48 -15.22 24.52
N LYS A 52 -8.38 -14.47 23.89
CA LYS A 52 -8.18 -13.76 22.62
C LYS A 52 -8.84 -12.38 22.68
N SER A 53 -8.49 -11.50 21.74
CA SER A 53 -9.09 -10.18 21.63
C SER A 53 -9.64 -9.89 20.24
N LYS A 54 -10.62 -8.99 20.19
CA LYS A 54 -11.06 -8.28 19.00
C LYS A 54 -11.04 -6.78 19.31
N THR A 55 -10.21 -6.02 18.60
CA THR A 55 -10.20 -4.57 18.72
C THR A 55 -11.42 -4.01 18.02
N LEU A 56 -12.28 -3.30 18.76
CA LEU A 56 -13.54 -2.79 18.25
C LEU A 56 -13.38 -1.36 17.73
N SER A 57 -12.57 -0.54 18.41
CA SER A 57 -12.38 0.86 18.08
C SER A 57 -11.03 1.38 18.57
N ASN A 58 -10.85 2.71 18.52
CA ASN A 58 -9.70 3.39 19.10
C ASN A 58 -9.78 3.54 20.63
N SER A 59 -10.85 3.06 21.28
CA SER A 59 -11.03 3.15 22.73
C SER A 59 -11.67 1.91 23.35
N GLU A 60 -11.91 0.86 22.55
CA GLU A 60 -12.58 -0.36 23.00
C GLU A 60 -11.93 -1.63 22.46
N ILE A 61 -11.76 -2.60 23.36
CA ILE A 61 -11.24 -3.94 23.06
C ILE A 61 -12.16 -4.97 23.72
N GLN A 62 -12.62 -5.94 22.94
CA GLN A 62 -13.37 -7.07 23.45
C GLN A 62 -12.44 -8.26 23.69
N LEU A 63 -12.44 -8.76 24.93
CA LEU A 63 -11.75 -9.99 25.31
C LEU A 63 -12.72 -11.16 25.30
N ASN A 64 -12.26 -12.33 24.87
CA ASN A 64 -13.03 -13.57 24.85
C ASN A 64 -12.14 -14.72 25.35
N TRP A 65 -12.72 -15.69 26.05
CA TRP A 65 -11.99 -16.86 26.56
C TRP A 65 -12.87 -18.11 26.63
N SER A 66 -12.24 -19.26 26.89
CA SER A 66 -12.96 -20.53 27.06
C SER A 66 -13.67 -20.62 28.42
N LYS A 67 -14.87 -21.20 28.44
CA LYS A 67 -15.63 -21.42 29.68
C LYS A 67 -14.84 -22.32 30.64
N VAL A 68 -14.73 -21.91 31.90
CA VAL A 68 -14.14 -22.71 32.98
C VAL A 68 -15.26 -23.44 33.72
N LYS A 69 -15.19 -24.78 33.77
CA LYS A 69 -16.15 -25.62 34.49
C LYS A 69 -16.18 -25.25 35.97
N GLY A 70 -17.38 -25.09 36.55
CA GLY A 70 -17.56 -24.78 37.96
C GLY A 70 -17.34 -23.31 38.35
N ALA A 71 -16.99 -22.42 37.40
CA ALA A 71 -16.84 -20.99 37.68
C ALA A 71 -18.20 -20.30 37.85
N SER A 72 -18.33 -19.47 38.90
CA SER A 72 -19.46 -18.56 39.09
C SER A 72 -19.32 -17.26 38.27
N GLY A 73 -18.11 -16.95 37.81
CA GLY A 73 -17.82 -15.82 36.95
C GLY A 73 -16.33 -15.61 36.74
N TYR A 74 -15.97 -14.47 36.18
CA TYR A 74 -14.60 -14.10 35.83
C TYR A 74 -14.31 -12.67 36.25
N THR A 75 -13.04 -12.40 36.56
CA THR A 75 -12.54 -11.05 36.80
C THR A 75 -11.46 -10.72 35.78
N VAL A 76 -11.61 -9.56 35.14
CA VAL A 76 -10.69 -9.04 34.13
C VAL A 76 -9.76 -8.02 34.77
N TYR A 77 -8.48 -8.08 34.40
CA TYR A 77 -7.43 -7.20 34.88
C TYR A 77 -6.65 -6.61 33.71
N MET A 78 -6.20 -5.37 33.87
CA MET A 78 -5.35 -4.67 32.93
C MET A 78 -4.09 -4.16 33.62
N ARG A 79 -2.95 -4.27 32.95
CA ARG A 79 -1.68 -3.80 33.49
C ARG A 79 -1.61 -2.27 33.41
N LYS A 80 -1.40 -1.62 34.56
CA LYS A 80 -1.14 -0.17 34.66
C LYS A 80 -0.07 0.03 35.74
N ASN A 81 0.95 0.85 35.43
CA ASN A 81 2.08 1.13 36.33
C ASN A 81 2.75 -0.15 36.87
N GLY A 82 3.04 -1.09 35.96
CA GLY A 82 3.71 -2.35 36.30
C GLY A 82 2.82 -3.44 36.93
N LYS A 83 1.66 -3.08 37.51
CA LYS A 83 0.75 -3.99 38.24
C LYS A 83 -0.54 -4.27 37.47
N TYR A 84 -1.18 -5.42 37.72
CA TYR A 84 -2.49 -5.75 37.13
C TYR A 84 -3.63 -5.28 38.04
N ASN A 85 -4.37 -4.27 37.58
CA ASN A 85 -5.49 -3.68 38.31
C ASN A 85 -6.81 -4.31 37.82
N LYS A 86 -7.76 -4.52 38.74
CA LYS A 86 -9.08 -5.05 38.43
C LYS A 86 -9.85 -4.04 37.57
N LEU A 87 -10.42 -4.50 36.46
CA LEU A 87 -11.36 -3.73 35.65
C LEU A 87 -12.81 -4.01 36.05
N GLY A 88 -13.14 -5.28 36.27
CA GLY A 88 -14.51 -5.66 36.60
C GLY A 88 -14.73 -7.16 36.57
N ASP A 89 -15.93 -7.55 36.98
CA ASP A 89 -16.40 -8.94 36.96
C ASP A 89 -17.46 -9.15 35.89
N CYS A 90 -17.54 -10.35 35.33
CA CYS A 90 -18.60 -10.76 34.41
C CYS A 90 -18.96 -12.23 34.59
N LYS A 91 -20.23 -12.58 34.31
CA LYS A 91 -20.70 -13.98 34.34
C LYS A 91 -20.41 -14.73 33.04
N GLY A 92 -20.42 -14.02 31.91
CA GLY A 92 -20.12 -14.57 30.59
C GLY A 92 -18.62 -14.77 30.34
N THR A 93 -18.30 -15.30 29.17
CA THR A 93 -16.93 -15.58 28.71
C THR A 93 -16.35 -14.48 27.81
N SER A 94 -16.91 -13.28 27.90
CA SER A 94 -16.45 -12.10 27.19
C SER A 94 -16.56 -10.85 28.07
N TYR A 95 -15.70 -9.86 27.79
CA TYR A 95 -15.71 -8.57 28.46
C TYR A 95 -15.17 -7.48 27.54
N THR A 96 -15.93 -6.39 27.39
CA THR A 96 -15.51 -5.24 26.60
C THR A 96 -14.90 -4.18 27.51
N VAL A 97 -13.60 -3.95 27.33
CA VAL A 97 -12.87 -2.88 27.99
C VAL A 97 -13.09 -1.60 27.18
N LYS A 98 -13.56 -0.53 27.85
CA LYS A 98 -13.89 0.76 27.23
C LYS A 98 -13.00 1.87 27.77
N LYS A 99 -13.07 3.05 27.13
CA LYS A 99 -12.33 4.27 27.52
C LYS A 99 -10.80 4.05 27.52
N LEU A 100 -10.31 3.18 26.64
CA LEU A 100 -8.90 2.95 26.45
C LEU A 100 -8.26 4.10 25.67
N PRO A 101 -6.97 4.41 25.92
CA PRO A 101 -6.25 5.38 25.12
C PRO A 101 -6.12 4.93 23.66
N ASN A 102 -6.09 5.89 22.75
CA ASN A 102 -5.94 5.67 21.31
C ASN A 102 -4.58 5.05 20.97
N ALA A 103 -4.55 4.14 19.99
CA ALA A 103 -3.34 3.51 19.44
C ALA A 103 -2.37 3.01 20.52
N THR A 104 -2.92 2.47 21.60
CA THR A 104 -2.15 2.11 22.80
C THR A 104 -2.19 0.62 23.00
N ARG A 105 -1.04 0.08 23.40
CA ARG A 105 -0.85 -1.34 23.68
C ARG A 105 -1.21 -1.60 25.12
N GLU A 106 -2.06 -2.59 25.31
CA GLU A 106 -2.58 -2.97 26.61
C GLU A 106 -2.28 -4.44 26.89
N ASN A 107 -2.18 -4.77 28.17
CA ASN A 107 -1.89 -6.11 28.64
C ASN A 107 -2.97 -6.58 29.60
N PHE A 108 -3.62 -7.69 29.26
CA PHE A 108 -4.76 -8.21 29.98
C PHE A 108 -4.47 -9.58 30.60
N LYS A 109 -5.12 -9.82 31.73
CA LYS A 109 -5.24 -11.14 32.35
C LYS A 109 -6.66 -11.34 32.83
N VAL A 110 -7.12 -12.59 32.79
CA VAL A 110 -8.43 -12.99 33.30
C VAL A 110 -8.24 -14.14 34.26
N ARG A 111 -9.02 -14.17 35.35
CA ARG A 111 -9.11 -15.35 36.22
C ARG A 111 -10.57 -15.65 36.51
N ALA A 112 -10.90 -16.94 36.57
CA ALA A 112 -12.21 -17.40 37.00
C ALA A 112 -12.31 -17.33 38.53
N TYR A 113 -13.55 -17.21 39.04
CA TYR A 113 -13.85 -17.32 40.46
C TYR A 113 -15.08 -18.20 40.68
N LYS A 114 -15.18 -18.78 41.88
CA LYS A 114 -16.40 -19.41 42.41
C LYS A 114 -16.86 -18.64 43.63
N THR A 115 -18.17 -18.51 43.78
CA THR A 115 -18.76 -17.89 44.98
C THR A 115 -19.07 -18.97 46.00
N VAL A 116 -18.42 -18.90 47.15
CA VAL A 116 -18.59 -19.83 48.27
C VAL A 116 -19.03 -19.02 49.47
N LYS A 117 -20.23 -19.28 50.00
CA LYS A 117 -20.80 -18.53 51.13
C LYS A 117 -20.73 -17.00 50.95
N GLY A 118 -21.09 -16.52 49.76
CA GLY A 118 -21.05 -15.10 49.41
C GLY A 118 -19.66 -14.52 49.12
N LYS A 119 -18.57 -15.26 49.33
CA LYS A 119 -17.19 -14.81 49.08
C LYS A 119 -16.64 -15.34 47.76
N LYS A 120 -15.88 -14.50 47.04
CA LYS A 120 -15.21 -14.89 45.78
C LYS A 120 -13.90 -15.59 46.07
N VAL A 121 -13.79 -16.81 45.58
CA VAL A 121 -12.59 -17.62 45.65
C VAL A 121 -12.02 -17.76 44.24
N TYR A 122 -10.75 -17.38 44.05
CA TYR A 122 -10.17 -17.18 42.73
C TYR A 122 -9.23 -18.31 42.31
N GLY A 123 -9.33 -18.71 41.04
CA GLY A 123 -8.34 -19.58 40.39
C GLY A 123 -7.09 -18.83 39.92
N LYS A 124 -6.18 -19.56 39.23
CA LYS A 124 -4.95 -18.98 38.66
C LYS A 124 -5.27 -17.97 37.54
N TYR A 125 -4.43 -16.94 37.41
CA TYR A 125 -4.47 -16.03 36.28
C TYR A 125 -4.20 -16.74 34.95
N SER A 126 -4.84 -16.26 33.88
CA SER A 126 -4.49 -16.61 32.49
C SER A 126 -3.04 -16.23 32.16
N ALA A 127 -2.55 -16.72 31.01
CA ALA A 127 -1.38 -16.11 30.38
C ALA A 127 -1.63 -14.62 30.09
N ASN A 128 -0.55 -13.83 30.02
CA ASN A 128 -0.66 -12.42 29.60
C ASN A 128 -1.11 -12.35 28.14
N TRP A 129 -2.10 -11.50 27.87
CA TRP A 129 -2.56 -11.21 26.51
C TRP A 129 -2.24 -9.76 26.16
N ASN A 130 -1.45 -9.55 25.11
CA ASN A 130 -1.10 -8.23 24.59
C ASN A 130 -1.92 -7.95 23.32
N THR A 131 -2.45 -6.74 23.21
CA THR A 131 -3.18 -6.27 22.04
C THR A 131 -3.21 -4.73 22.07
N ALA A 132 -3.76 -4.07 21.05
CA ALA A 132 -3.81 -2.63 21.00
C ALA A 132 -5.17 -2.10 20.53
N THR A 133 -5.49 -0.88 20.91
CA THR A 133 -6.59 -0.11 20.31
C THR A 133 -6.25 0.33 18.89
N ASN A 134 -7.26 0.50 18.05
CA ASN A 134 -7.05 1.02 16.70
C ASN A 134 -6.55 2.48 16.78
N PRO A 135 -5.74 2.93 15.81
CA PRO A 135 -5.52 4.35 15.61
C PRO A 135 -6.81 5.10 15.28
N GLN A 136 -6.86 6.38 15.64
CA GLN A 136 -7.86 7.30 15.09
C GLN A 136 -7.72 7.44 13.57
N ALA A 137 -8.78 7.91 12.91
CA ALA A 137 -8.73 8.27 11.50
C ALA A 137 -7.66 9.34 11.27
N CYS A 138 -6.90 9.21 10.18
CA CYS A 138 -5.92 10.23 9.80
C CYS A 138 -6.63 11.57 9.48
N LYS A 139 -5.97 12.68 9.84
CA LYS A 139 -6.48 14.04 9.61
C LYS A 139 -5.53 14.82 8.70
N GLY A 140 -6.08 15.79 7.98
CA GLY A 140 -5.30 16.74 7.17
C GLY A 140 -4.54 16.12 6.00
N LEU A 141 -4.99 14.97 5.47
CA LEU A 141 -4.44 14.44 4.23
C LEU A 141 -4.65 15.47 3.12
N LYS A 142 -3.57 15.85 2.45
CA LYS A 142 -3.56 16.78 1.32
C LYS A 142 -2.49 16.42 0.30
N VAL A 143 -2.70 16.91 -0.92
CA VAL A 143 -1.66 16.95 -1.95
C VAL A 143 -0.77 18.16 -1.64
N SER A 144 0.54 17.92 -1.49
CA SER A 144 1.52 18.96 -1.17
C SER A 144 2.29 19.46 -2.39
N SER A 145 2.51 18.61 -3.39
CA SER A 145 3.04 19.00 -4.70
C SER A 145 2.69 17.96 -5.76
N VAL A 146 2.67 18.40 -7.01
CA VAL A 146 2.48 17.56 -8.20
C VAL A 146 3.65 17.78 -9.17
N GLY A 147 4.19 16.68 -9.69
CA GLY A 147 5.14 16.64 -10.79
C GLY A 147 4.50 16.04 -12.04
N THR A 148 5.30 15.82 -13.08
CA THR A 148 4.87 15.17 -14.32
C THR A 148 4.61 13.68 -14.12
N ASP A 149 5.40 13.03 -13.25
CA ASP A 149 5.35 11.58 -12.97
C ASP A 149 5.12 11.23 -11.49
N SER A 150 4.80 12.24 -10.68
CA SER A 150 4.78 12.08 -9.23
C SER A 150 3.80 13.00 -8.50
N VAL A 151 3.36 12.55 -7.33
CA VAL A 151 2.48 13.31 -6.43
C VAL A 151 2.99 13.15 -5.00
N LYS A 152 3.25 14.24 -4.31
CA LYS A 152 3.65 14.23 -2.89
C LYS A 152 2.43 14.48 -2.01
N LEU A 153 2.14 13.52 -1.13
CA LEU A 153 1.08 13.59 -0.13
C LEU A 153 1.65 14.00 1.24
N SER A 154 0.88 14.72 2.04
CA SER A 154 1.22 15.05 3.43
C SER A 154 -0.02 15.00 4.34
N TRP A 155 0.18 14.79 5.63
CA TRP A 155 -0.91 14.71 6.63
C TRP A 155 -0.45 15.11 8.03
N THR A 156 -1.41 15.28 8.94
CA THR A 156 -1.13 15.61 10.35
C THR A 156 -0.60 14.39 11.11
N LYS A 157 0.45 14.58 11.92
CA LYS A 157 1.00 13.53 12.79
C LYS A 157 -0.05 13.07 13.80
N ILE A 158 -0.28 11.76 13.89
CA ILE A 158 -1.02 11.11 14.95
C ILE A 158 -0.18 10.03 15.62
N GLY A 159 -0.53 9.65 16.85
CA GLY A 159 0.13 8.56 17.56
C GLY A 159 -0.22 7.21 16.90
N CYS A 160 0.67 6.70 16.05
CA CYS A 160 0.57 5.37 15.43
C CYS A 160 1.97 4.82 15.13
N THR A 161 2.07 3.55 14.73
CA THR A 161 3.35 2.96 14.33
C THR A 161 3.74 3.37 12.90
N ASN A 162 2.80 3.36 11.97
CA ASN A 162 3.02 3.79 10.59
C ASN A 162 1.69 4.17 9.90
N TYR A 163 1.80 4.77 8.73
CA TYR A 163 0.71 5.07 7.82
C TYR A 163 0.77 4.15 6.61
N ARG A 164 -0.40 3.73 6.13
CA ARG A 164 -0.58 2.96 4.90
C ARG A 164 -1.22 3.84 3.84
N ILE A 165 -0.63 3.87 2.65
CA ILE A 165 -1.03 4.73 1.55
C ILE A 165 -1.72 3.87 0.50
N TYR A 166 -2.88 4.31 0.05
CA TYR A 166 -3.68 3.62 -0.96
C TYR A 166 -3.93 4.53 -2.14
N GLN A 167 -3.92 3.92 -3.32
CA GLN A 167 -4.29 4.55 -4.59
C GLN A 167 -5.51 3.83 -5.16
N ASN A 168 -6.41 4.58 -5.78
CA ASN A 168 -7.48 4.03 -6.59
C ASN A 168 -6.91 3.61 -7.96
N ILE A 169 -6.96 2.32 -8.26
CA ILE A 169 -6.49 1.73 -9.51
C ILE A 169 -7.69 1.00 -10.12
N LYS A 170 -8.25 1.55 -11.21
CA LYS A 170 -9.40 0.99 -11.92
C LYS A 170 -10.63 0.73 -11.02
N GLY A 171 -10.91 1.64 -10.08
CA GLY A 171 -12.03 1.53 -9.14
C GLY A 171 -11.68 0.82 -7.82
N GLU A 172 -10.53 0.14 -7.74
CA GLU A 172 -10.11 -0.60 -6.56
C GLU A 172 -9.03 0.12 -5.75
N TRP A 173 -9.14 0.10 -4.43
CA TRP A 173 -8.14 0.67 -3.55
C TRP A 173 -7.01 -0.31 -3.26
N LYS A 174 -5.80 -0.02 -3.76
CA LYS A 174 -4.60 -0.86 -3.55
C LYS A 174 -3.60 -0.15 -2.64
N GLU A 175 -3.01 -0.89 -1.71
CA GLU A 175 -1.90 -0.37 -0.88
C GLU A 175 -0.67 -0.20 -1.75
N ILE A 176 -0.16 1.02 -1.84
CA ILE A 176 1.01 1.36 -2.67
C ILE A 176 2.26 1.68 -1.84
N GLY A 177 2.13 1.72 -0.51
CA GLY A 177 3.26 2.00 0.36
C GLY A 177 2.90 2.16 1.83
N LYS A 178 3.95 2.22 2.65
CA LYS A 178 3.88 2.51 4.09
C LYS A 178 5.00 3.45 4.49
N THR A 179 4.78 4.28 5.50
CA THR A 179 5.80 5.18 6.04
C THR A 179 5.54 5.47 7.52
N THR A 180 6.60 5.72 8.29
CA THR A 180 6.50 6.23 9.67
C THR A 180 6.39 7.77 9.69
N GLY A 181 6.79 8.43 8.60
CA GLY A 181 6.71 9.88 8.43
C GLY A 181 5.30 10.37 8.14
N THR A 182 5.18 11.69 7.98
CA THR A 182 3.90 12.39 7.71
C THR A 182 3.75 12.84 6.26
N SER A 183 4.54 12.26 5.36
CA SER A 183 4.48 12.49 3.92
C SER A 183 4.88 11.25 3.14
N TYR A 184 4.41 11.15 1.90
CA TYR A 184 4.77 10.09 0.97
C TYR A 184 4.72 10.60 -0.47
N THR A 185 5.77 10.34 -1.25
CA THR A 185 5.80 10.67 -2.68
C THR A 185 5.46 9.43 -3.49
N VAL A 186 4.33 9.48 -4.19
CA VAL A 186 3.95 8.51 -5.21
C VAL A 186 4.70 8.87 -6.49
N LYS A 187 5.37 7.90 -7.12
CA LYS A 187 6.17 8.07 -8.35
C LYS A 187 5.66 7.16 -9.46
N LYS A 188 6.25 7.28 -10.66
CA LYS A 188 5.92 6.46 -11.85
C LYS A 188 4.44 6.61 -12.26
N LEU A 189 3.92 7.83 -12.14
CA LEU A 189 2.59 8.19 -12.59
C LEU A 189 2.64 8.66 -14.03
N ALA A 190 1.55 8.47 -14.77
CA ALA A 190 1.41 9.02 -16.11
C ALA A 190 1.19 10.54 -16.02
N PRO A 191 1.73 11.33 -16.96
CA PRO A 191 1.46 12.76 -17.07
C PRO A 191 -0.03 13.07 -17.33
N ALA A 192 -0.45 14.29 -16.99
CA ALA A 192 -1.81 14.80 -17.20
C ALA A 192 -2.95 13.86 -16.74
N THR A 193 -2.68 12.99 -15.77
CA THR A 193 -3.58 11.89 -15.39
C THR A 193 -4.13 12.13 -13.99
N LYS A 194 -5.43 11.88 -13.83
CA LYS A 194 -6.14 12.00 -12.55
C LYS A 194 -5.88 10.78 -11.66
N TYR A 195 -5.47 11.03 -10.42
CA TYR A 195 -5.23 10.02 -9.39
C TYR A 195 -6.00 10.35 -8.11
N GLN A 196 -6.39 9.30 -7.37
CA GLN A 196 -7.03 9.42 -6.07
C GLN A 196 -6.29 8.63 -5.02
N PHE A 197 -6.14 9.23 -3.84
CA PHE A 197 -5.39 8.67 -2.73
C PHE A 197 -6.17 8.75 -1.42
N LYS A 198 -5.97 7.76 -0.56
CA LYS A 198 -6.41 7.79 0.84
C LYS A 198 -5.36 7.11 1.70
N ILE A 199 -5.37 7.40 2.99
CA ILE A 199 -4.44 6.79 3.95
C ILE A 199 -5.19 6.19 5.12
N ARG A 200 -4.56 5.29 5.86
CA ARG A 200 -4.98 4.91 7.22
C ARG A 200 -3.77 4.71 8.12
N ALA A 201 -3.95 4.96 9.41
CA ALA A 201 -2.92 4.68 10.39
C ALA A 201 -2.97 3.23 10.86
N CYS A 202 -1.81 2.73 11.27
CA CYS A 202 -1.58 1.37 11.74
C CYS A 202 -0.84 1.39 13.08
N LYS A 203 -1.33 0.62 14.05
CA LYS A 203 -0.62 0.27 15.28
C LYS A 203 -0.18 -1.20 15.18
N GLN A 204 1.11 -1.45 15.29
CA GLN A 204 1.66 -2.82 15.26
C GLN A 204 1.84 -3.34 16.69
N ASP A 205 1.75 -4.67 16.87
CA ASP A 205 2.03 -5.41 18.11
C ASP A 205 3.51 -5.89 18.20
N ASP A 206 4.00 -6.27 19.40
CA ASP A 206 5.44 -6.54 19.70
C ASP A 206 5.88 -7.98 19.41
N LYS A 207 4.94 -8.87 19.08
CA LYS A 207 5.23 -10.30 18.88
C LYS A 207 5.15 -10.69 17.41
N LYS A 208 5.99 -11.67 17.04
CA LYS A 208 6.28 -12.36 15.76
C LYS A 208 5.11 -12.72 14.82
N THR A 209 3.87 -12.34 15.12
CA THR A 209 2.72 -12.43 14.22
C THR A 209 2.26 -11.00 13.94
N SER A 210 2.32 -10.59 12.67
CA SER A 210 2.01 -9.26 12.12
C SER A 210 0.57 -8.77 12.40
N ASN A 211 0.17 -8.69 13.66
CA ASN A 211 -1.14 -8.21 14.09
C ASN A 211 -1.12 -6.68 14.01
N ASN A 212 -1.68 -6.19 12.91
CA ASN A 212 -1.82 -4.76 12.64
C ASN A 212 -3.23 -4.33 13.02
N HIS A 213 -3.33 -3.32 13.87
CA HIS A 213 -4.58 -2.66 14.24
C HIS A 213 -4.72 -1.42 13.35
N TYR A 214 -5.76 -1.39 12.53
CA TYR A 214 -5.95 -0.35 11.53
C TYR A 214 -7.02 0.65 11.97
N GLY A 215 -6.69 1.93 11.85
CA GLY A 215 -7.67 3.00 11.94
C GLY A 215 -8.60 3.02 10.73
N LYS A 216 -9.65 3.83 10.82
CA LYS A 216 -10.49 4.15 9.66
C LYS A 216 -9.65 4.85 8.58
N TYR A 217 -10.04 4.67 7.32
CA TYR A 217 -9.47 5.44 6.22
C TYR A 217 -9.73 6.93 6.42
N SER A 218 -8.80 7.76 5.92
CA SER A 218 -9.02 9.18 5.72
C SER A 218 -10.09 9.44 4.65
N GLY A 219 -10.45 10.71 4.49
CA GLY A 219 -11.05 11.18 3.25
C GLY A 219 -10.14 10.92 2.04
N VAL A 220 -10.73 10.95 0.86
CA VAL A 220 -10.02 10.80 -0.42
C VAL A 220 -9.52 12.17 -0.87
N VAL A 221 -8.27 12.23 -1.33
CA VAL A 221 -7.73 13.38 -2.06
C VAL A 221 -7.53 13.01 -3.52
N THR A 222 -7.72 13.99 -4.40
CA THR A 222 -7.51 13.83 -5.84
C THR A 222 -6.36 14.73 -6.27
N ALA A 223 -5.52 14.22 -7.17
CA ALA A 223 -4.44 14.99 -7.81
C ALA A 223 -4.51 14.75 -9.32
N ILE A 224 -4.06 15.73 -10.10
CA ILE A 224 -3.79 15.57 -11.52
C ILE A 224 -2.29 15.85 -11.68
N THR A 225 -1.55 14.91 -12.27
CA THR A 225 -0.13 15.14 -12.58
C THR A 225 0.01 16.25 -13.62
N LYS A 226 1.15 16.93 -13.62
CA LYS A 226 1.43 17.94 -14.64
C LYS A 226 1.47 17.30 -16.02
N LYS A 227 1.18 18.08 -17.07
CA LYS A 227 1.52 17.70 -18.44
C LYS A 227 3.03 17.45 -18.52
N SER A 228 3.42 16.51 -19.37
CA SER A 228 4.83 16.29 -19.68
C SER A 228 5.20 17.25 -20.78
N ASP A 229 6.33 17.94 -20.62
CA ASP A 229 6.90 18.76 -21.68
C ASP A 229 7.69 17.91 -22.69
N LYS A 230 7.86 16.60 -22.44
CA LYS A 230 8.53 15.69 -23.39
C LYS A 230 7.75 15.53 -24.70
N ILE A 231 8.47 15.63 -25.81
CA ILE A 231 8.01 15.30 -27.16
C ILE A 231 7.44 13.87 -27.21
N THR A 232 6.23 13.75 -27.73
CA THR A 232 5.52 12.48 -27.94
C THR A 232 5.67 11.99 -29.38
N GLN A 233 5.29 10.72 -29.64
CA GLN A 233 5.21 10.21 -31.02
C GLN A 233 4.25 11.05 -31.88
N ALA A 234 3.13 11.52 -31.31
CA ALA A 234 2.18 12.35 -32.05
C ALA A 234 2.79 13.71 -32.46
N ASP A 235 3.64 14.29 -31.62
CA ASP A 235 4.34 15.54 -31.94
C ASP A 235 5.36 15.31 -33.07
N ILE A 236 6.07 14.17 -33.05
CA ILE A 236 6.99 13.76 -34.14
C ILE A 236 6.23 13.48 -35.44
N ASP A 237 5.07 12.81 -35.37
CA ASP A 237 4.24 12.51 -36.54
C ASP A 237 3.69 13.79 -37.18
N ALA A 238 3.27 14.76 -36.35
CA ALA A 238 2.83 16.07 -36.82
C ALA A 238 3.97 16.86 -37.49
N MET A 239 5.15 16.87 -36.88
CA MET A 239 6.35 17.48 -37.47
C MET A 239 6.73 16.80 -38.79
N LYS A 240 6.70 15.47 -38.85
CA LYS A 240 6.96 14.72 -40.10
C LYS A 240 6.00 15.15 -41.19
N ALA A 241 4.69 15.18 -40.90
CA ALA A 241 3.68 15.59 -41.86
C ALA A 241 3.90 17.02 -42.37
N GLU A 242 4.25 17.96 -41.48
CA GLU A 242 4.56 19.35 -41.86
C GLU A 242 5.78 19.44 -42.78
N LEU A 243 6.87 18.73 -42.45
CA LEU A 243 8.09 18.73 -43.25
C LEU A 243 7.90 18.01 -44.58
N THR A 244 7.12 16.93 -44.62
CA THR A 244 6.74 16.23 -45.85
C THR A 244 5.95 17.17 -46.77
N ALA A 245 4.93 17.86 -46.24
CA ALA A 245 4.17 18.84 -47.03
C ALA A 245 5.06 19.95 -47.57
N TYR A 246 6.00 20.44 -46.75
CA TYR A 246 6.97 21.45 -47.16
C TYR A 246 7.92 20.95 -48.25
N SER A 247 8.43 19.71 -48.13
CA SER A 247 9.29 19.10 -49.15
C SER A 247 8.54 18.92 -50.48
N ARG A 248 7.28 18.44 -50.43
CA ARG A 248 6.40 18.39 -51.60
C ARG A 248 6.22 19.77 -52.22
N GLU A 249 6.06 20.84 -51.42
CA GLU A 249 5.98 22.21 -51.93
C GLU A 249 7.20 22.56 -52.78
N LYS A 250 8.40 22.24 -52.29
CA LYS A 250 9.70 22.58 -52.89
C LYS A 250 10.11 21.72 -54.09
N ALA A 251 9.48 20.56 -54.29
CA ALA A 251 9.73 19.66 -55.42
C ALA A 251 9.19 20.20 -56.77
N GLU A 252 9.55 21.43 -57.14
CA GLU A 252 9.03 22.14 -58.32
C GLU A 252 9.36 21.40 -59.63
N TYR A 253 10.61 20.99 -59.83
CA TYR A 253 11.01 20.23 -61.02
C TYR A 253 10.20 18.94 -61.16
N ILE A 254 10.05 18.19 -60.06
CA ILE A 254 9.25 16.96 -60.05
C ILE A 254 7.81 17.26 -60.47
N LYS A 255 7.19 18.31 -59.94
CA LYS A 255 5.82 18.70 -60.31
C LYS A 255 5.68 19.07 -61.78
N GLU A 256 6.68 19.70 -62.36
CA GLU A 256 6.67 20.12 -63.77
C GLU A 256 6.99 18.97 -64.73
N HIS A 257 7.85 18.04 -64.32
CA HIS A 257 8.40 17.00 -65.20
C HIS A 257 7.98 15.57 -64.86
N TYR A 258 7.05 15.33 -63.92
CA TYR A 258 6.71 13.97 -63.48
C TYR A 258 6.21 13.04 -64.58
N THR A 259 5.61 13.58 -65.65
CA THR A 259 5.16 12.80 -66.81
C THR A 259 6.30 12.23 -67.64
N GLU A 260 7.52 12.73 -67.46
CA GLU A 260 8.73 12.27 -68.15
C GLU A 260 9.37 11.05 -67.47
N PHE A 261 8.93 10.69 -66.27
CA PHE A 261 9.45 9.51 -65.58
C PHE A 261 8.94 8.22 -66.21
N TRP A 262 9.85 7.27 -66.43
CA TRP A 262 9.58 6.01 -67.13
C TRP A 262 8.51 5.11 -66.49
N LYS A 263 8.17 5.32 -65.21
CA LYS A 263 7.12 4.60 -64.46
C LYS A 263 5.78 5.34 -64.39
N TYR A 264 5.72 6.56 -64.92
CA TYR A 264 4.51 7.36 -64.89
C TYR A 264 3.41 6.69 -65.73
N GLY A 265 2.19 6.65 -65.19
CA GLY A 265 1.05 5.97 -65.79
C GLY A 265 1.04 4.44 -65.60
N THR A 266 2.14 3.82 -65.15
CA THR A 266 2.17 2.38 -64.82
C THR A 266 2.05 2.15 -63.31
N ASP A 267 2.78 2.92 -62.51
CA ASP A 267 2.83 2.76 -61.05
C ASP A 267 1.96 3.81 -60.32
N PHE A 268 1.64 4.92 -60.98
CA PHE A 268 0.89 6.07 -60.46
C PHE A 268 0.35 6.93 -61.62
N ASN A 269 -0.78 7.60 -61.42
CA ASN A 269 -1.47 8.43 -62.40
C ASN A 269 -1.53 9.92 -62.03
N THR A 270 -1.22 10.27 -60.77
CA THR A 270 -1.15 11.66 -60.31
C THR A 270 0.19 11.95 -59.64
N ILE A 271 0.53 13.24 -59.52
CA ILE A 271 1.74 13.65 -58.80
C ILE A 271 1.63 13.35 -57.30
N GLU A 272 0.42 13.43 -56.73
CA GLU A 272 0.16 13.04 -55.35
C GLU A 272 0.40 11.55 -55.13
N GLU A 273 -0.07 10.69 -56.04
CA GLU A 273 0.19 9.24 -55.98
C GLU A 273 1.69 8.93 -56.07
N TYR A 274 2.44 9.67 -56.90
CA TYR A 274 3.91 9.56 -56.95
C TYR A 274 4.55 9.89 -55.59
N PHE A 275 4.20 11.03 -54.99
CA PHE A 275 4.76 11.43 -53.69
C PHE A 275 4.42 10.44 -52.59
N GLU A 276 3.16 10.00 -52.51
CA GLU A 276 2.72 8.99 -51.54
C GLU A 276 3.44 7.65 -51.73
N LEU A 277 3.62 7.21 -52.97
CA LEU A 277 4.36 5.99 -53.26
C LEU A 277 5.81 6.11 -52.78
N LYS A 278 6.49 7.22 -53.10
CA LYS A 278 7.87 7.47 -52.65
C LYS A 278 7.97 7.48 -51.13
N GLU A 279 7.10 8.18 -50.43
CA GLU A 279 7.08 8.24 -48.96
C GLU A 279 6.86 6.88 -48.29
N LYS A 280 6.20 5.96 -49.00
CA LYS A 280 5.91 4.61 -48.49
C LYS A 280 7.02 3.60 -48.81
N SER A 281 7.73 3.79 -49.92
CA SER A 281 8.74 2.83 -50.40
C SER A 281 10.17 3.20 -50.03
N VAL A 282 10.45 4.49 -49.84
CA VAL A 282 11.81 5.00 -49.62
C VAL A 282 12.19 4.89 -48.15
N THR A 283 13.32 4.25 -47.89
CA THR A 283 13.89 4.06 -46.55
C THR A 283 15.40 4.30 -46.57
N PRO A 284 16.05 4.48 -45.41
CA PRO A 284 17.50 4.63 -45.35
C PRO A 284 18.31 3.43 -45.89
N GLU A 285 17.68 2.26 -46.07
CA GLU A 285 18.35 1.09 -46.67
C GLU A 285 18.37 1.09 -48.21
N ASN A 286 17.49 1.86 -48.86
CA ASN A 286 17.29 1.79 -50.31
C ASN A 286 17.38 3.13 -51.05
N ALA A 287 17.71 4.22 -50.36
CA ALA A 287 17.83 5.56 -50.91
C ALA A 287 19.08 6.29 -50.42
N GLY A 288 19.46 7.36 -51.14
CA GLY A 288 20.56 8.23 -50.78
C GLY A 288 20.16 9.22 -49.69
N TYR A 289 21.12 9.66 -48.89
CA TYR A 289 20.97 10.79 -47.96
C TYR A 289 22.31 11.40 -47.62
N ASP A 290 22.33 12.72 -47.39
CA ASP A 290 23.55 13.46 -47.06
C ASP A 290 23.93 13.36 -45.58
N ALA A 291 22.92 13.34 -44.70
CA ALA A 291 23.13 13.41 -43.25
C ALA A 291 21.96 12.81 -42.47
N VAL A 292 22.24 12.43 -41.23
CA VAL A 292 21.24 12.02 -40.24
C VAL A 292 21.15 13.07 -39.15
N TYR A 293 19.96 13.63 -38.96
CA TYR A 293 19.68 14.63 -37.93
C TYR A 293 19.00 13.98 -36.74
N VAL A 294 19.19 14.54 -35.54
CA VAL A 294 18.78 13.86 -34.30
C VAL A 294 17.99 14.78 -33.40
N ILE A 295 16.86 14.29 -32.91
CA ILE A 295 16.00 14.94 -31.92
C ILE A 295 16.10 14.15 -30.60
N PRO A 296 16.81 14.67 -29.59
CA PRO A 296 16.94 14.00 -28.30
C PRO A 296 15.60 13.84 -27.60
N TYR A 297 15.38 12.72 -26.92
CA TYR A 297 14.18 12.51 -26.08
C TYR A 297 14.04 13.48 -24.91
N THR A 298 15.11 14.20 -24.58
CA THR A 298 15.14 15.21 -23.53
C THR A 298 14.62 16.56 -24.00
N GLN A 299 14.43 16.74 -25.32
CA GLN A 299 13.92 17.98 -25.90
C GLN A 299 12.42 18.13 -25.59
N ASP A 300 12.01 19.37 -25.36
CA ASP A 300 10.69 19.76 -24.84
C ASP A 300 9.86 20.60 -25.82
N ASN A 301 10.46 21.08 -26.91
CA ASN A 301 9.78 21.79 -27.99
C ASN A 301 10.36 21.40 -29.36
N LEU A 302 9.57 21.44 -30.44
CA LEU A 302 9.98 21.14 -31.82
C LEU A 302 10.06 22.36 -32.75
N ASP A 303 9.58 23.54 -32.34
CA ASP A 303 9.46 24.69 -33.25
C ASP A 303 10.80 25.07 -33.92
N GLU A 304 11.87 25.21 -33.14
CA GLU A 304 13.20 25.56 -33.67
C GLU A 304 13.76 24.44 -34.57
N THR A 305 13.47 23.18 -34.25
CA THR A 305 13.86 22.01 -35.05
C THR A 305 13.14 22.01 -36.39
N ILE A 306 11.82 22.26 -36.40
CA ILE A 306 11.02 22.38 -37.63
C ILE A 306 11.61 23.46 -38.54
N GLN A 307 11.88 24.65 -38.00
CA GLN A 307 12.44 25.76 -38.78
C GLN A 307 13.85 25.44 -39.30
N LEU A 308 14.67 24.77 -38.50
CA LEU A 308 15.99 24.31 -38.94
C LEU A 308 15.87 23.30 -40.09
N TYR A 309 14.95 22.34 -39.99
CA TYR A 309 14.77 21.29 -40.98
C TYR A 309 14.18 21.83 -42.29
N LYS A 310 13.26 22.81 -42.24
CA LYS A 310 12.80 23.53 -43.44
C LYS A 310 13.95 24.19 -44.20
N ARG A 311 14.82 24.93 -43.49
CA ARG A 311 16.03 25.52 -44.11
C ARG A 311 16.99 24.49 -44.68
N LYS A 312 17.02 23.27 -44.12
CA LYS A 312 17.82 22.17 -44.67
C LYS A 312 17.21 21.62 -45.95
N ILE A 313 15.89 21.45 -45.99
CA ILE A 313 15.16 21.07 -47.20
C ILE A 313 15.41 22.12 -48.31
N ASP A 314 15.31 23.42 -48.00
CA ASP A 314 15.62 24.49 -48.97
C ASP A 314 17.02 24.33 -49.57
N TYR A 315 18.03 24.18 -48.71
CA TYR A 315 19.42 23.99 -49.14
C TYR A 315 19.63 22.74 -50.00
N LEU A 316 18.90 21.66 -49.73
CA LEU A 316 18.97 20.42 -50.52
C LEU A 316 18.39 20.65 -51.93
N TYR A 317 17.26 21.32 -52.04
CA TYR A 317 16.66 21.68 -53.33
C TYR A 317 17.49 22.70 -54.14
N GLU A 318 18.26 23.57 -53.47
CA GLU A 318 19.25 24.44 -54.14
C GLU A 318 20.43 23.65 -54.74
N LYS A 319 20.74 22.47 -54.18
CA LYS A 319 21.84 21.61 -54.60
C LYS A 319 21.43 20.66 -55.72
N GLU A 320 20.30 19.99 -55.54
CA GLU A 320 19.77 18.96 -56.43
C GLU A 320 18.25 19.11 -56.46
N GLY A 321 17.78 19.89 -57.44
CA GLY A 321 16.37 20.28 -57.55
C GLY A 321 15.49 19.28 -58.30
N ASP A 322 16.09 18.31 -58.99
CA ASP A 322 15.43 17.34 -59.86
C ASP A 322 15.02 16.03 -59.14
N VAL A 323 15.11 16.01 -57.81
CA VAL A 323 14.72 14.88 -56.96
C VAL A 323 13.57 15.24 -56.00
N TYR A 324 12.91 14.23 -55.44
CA TYR A 324 11.97 14.42 -54.34
C TYR A 324 12.57 13.96 -53.02
N TYR A 325 12.78 14.89 -52.08
CA TYR A 325 13.30 14.56 -50.75
C TYR A 325 12.21 14.03 -49.82
N VAL A 326 12.20 12.71 -49.60
CA VAL A 326 11.30 12.04 -48.64
C VAL A 326 11.79 12.28 -47.21
N VAL A 327 10.94 12.86 -46.37
CA VAL A 327 11.21 13.02 -44.93
C VAL A 327 10.93 11.71 -44.21
N TYR A 328 11.97 11.04 -43.73
CA TYR A 328 11.87 9.80 -42.96
C TYR A 328 12.32 10.04 -41.52
N ILE A 329 11.52 9.58 -40.55
CA ILE A 329 11.85 9.68 -39.13
C ILE A 329 11.67 8.32 -38.49
N GLU A 330 12.69 7.85 -37.79
CA GLU A 330 12.64 6.60 -37.03
C GLU A 330 12.93 6.81 -35.55
N ASN A 331 12.43 5.86 -34.77
CA ASN A 331 12.65 5.82 -33.35
C ASN A 331 13.94 5.06 -33.01
N CYS A 332 14.87 5.71 -32.28
CA CYS A 332 16.12 5.12 -31.83
C CYS A 332 16.18 5.10 -30.28
N PRO A 333 15.43 4.21 -29.59
CA PRO A 333 15.33 4.22 -28.13
C PRO A 333 16.64 3.84 -27.42
N ASN A 334 17.57 3.21 -28.13
CA ASN A 334 18.91 2.85 -27.64
C ASN A 334 20.02 3.76 -28.21
N GLY A 335 19.63 4.88 -28.83
CA GLY A 335 20.53 5.73 -29.62
C GLY A 335 20.68 5.27 -31.06
N HIS A 336 21.31 6.14 -31.85
CA HIS A 336 21.62 6.00 -33.27
C HIS A 336 23.15 6.06 -33.47
N ARG A 337 23.67 5.63 -34.63
CA ARG A 337 25.13 5.62 -34.90
C ARG A 337 25.79 6.99 -34.72
N VAL A 338 25.06 8.07 -34.94
CA VAL A 338 25.52 9.46 -34.77
C VAL A 338 25.17 10.08 -33.41
N ASN A 339 24.35 9.42 -32.57
CA ASN A 339 24.03 9.85 -31.21
C ASN A 339 23.75 8.65 -30.32
N SER A 340 24.62 8.38 -29.34
CA SER A 340 24.47 7.24 -28.43
C SER A 340 23.30 7.35 -27.44
N ASN A 341 22.67 8.52 -27.30
CA ASN A 341 21.52 8.71 -26.42
C ASN A 341 20.19 8.43 -27.13
N PRO A 342 19.12 8.01 -26.41
CA PRO A 342 17.79 7.82 -26.98
C PRO A 342 17.28 9.05 -27.73
N CYS A 343 16.82 8.85 -28.96
CA CYS A 343 16.46 9.93 -29.86
C CYS A 343 15.49 9.50 -30.97
N TRP A 344 15.05 10.48 -31.76
CA TRP A 344 14.47 10.26 -33.09
C TRP A 344 15.52 10.63 -34.14
N ALA A 345 15.75 9.76 -35.12
CA ALA A 345 16.65 10.03 -36.23
C ALA A 345 15.82 10.48 -37.44
N THR A 346 16.20 11.61 -38.05
CA THR A 346 15.55 12.21 -39.21
C THR A 346 16.48 12.17 -40.42
N TYR A 347 15.93 11.75 -41.55
CA TYR A 347 16.60 11.63 -42.83
C TYR A 347 15.82 12.40 -43.89
N PHE A 348 16.55 13.01 -44.83
CA PHE A 348 16.01 13.54 -46.07
C PHE A 348 16.53 12.66 -47.19
N LEU A 349 15.68 11.75 -47.66
CA LEU A 349 16.04 10.66 -48.58
C LEU A 349 15.72 11.07 -50.02
N TYR A 350 16.57 10.75 -50.99
CA TYR A 350 16.36 11.05 -52.42
C TYR A 350 16.62 9.83 -53.32
#